data_AF-A0A538BUC2-F1
#
_entry.id   AF-A0A538BUC2-F1
#
_cell.length_a   1.000
_cell.length_b   1.000
_cell.length_c   1.000
_cell.angle_alpha   90.00
_cell.angle_beta   90.00
_cell.angle_gamma   90.00
#
_symmetry.space_group_name_H-M   'P 1'
#
loop_
_entity.id
_entity.type
_entity.pdbx_description
1 polymer ?
#
loop_
_entity_poly.entity_id
_entity_poly.type
_entity_poly.pdbx_seq_one_letter_code
_entity_poly.pdbx_strand_id
1 'polypeptide(L)' 'MVRELIASGAGREYDLYAKTINPQFVRVLRTIGFDRRWVRAQGAYLEDAAGRRFLDMLGGFG' A
#
# COMPACT_ATOMS: atom_id res chain seq x y z
N MET A 1 11.33 21.52 -0.09
CA MET A 1 11.77 20.80 1.12
C MET A 1 10.82 19.69 1.60
N VAL A 2 9.67 19.96 2.25
CA VAL A 2 8.81 18.87 2.81
C VAL A 2 8.23 17.94 1.73
N ARG A 3 7.73 18.49 0.61
CA ARG A 3 7.22 17.68 -0.51
C ARG A 3 8.28 16.77 -1.13
N GLU A 4 9.51 17.25 -1.30
CA GLU A 4 10.63 16.45 -1.82
C GLU A 4 11.00 15.32 -0.85
N LEU A 5 10.98 15.60 0.46
CA LEU A 5 11.26 14.59 1.47
C LEU A 5 10.23 13.45 1.41
N ILE A 6 8.94 13.79 1.32
CA ILE A 6 7.85 12.81 1.17
C ILE A 6 8.00 12.04 -0.15
N ALA A 7 8.29 12.74 -1.26
CA ALA A 7 8.50 12.11 -2.56
C ALA A 7 9.69 11.12 -2.53
N SER A 8 10.77 11.43 -1.80
CA SER A 8 11.93 10.53 -1.63
C SER A 8 11.63 9.27 -0.80
N GLY A 9 10.51 9.26 -0.07
CA GLY A 9 10.02 8.11 0.71
C GLY A 9 9.15 7.15 -0.08
N ALA A 10 8.65 7.58 -1.24
CA ALA A 10 7.75 6.80 -2.08
C ALA A 10 8.32 5.42 -2.44
N GLY A 11 7.50 4.37 -2.36
CA GLY A 11 7.90 3.01 -2.69
C GLY A 11 8.66 2.26 -1.60
N ARG A 12 8.95 2.91 -0.46
CA ARG A 12 9.57 2.27 0.72
C ARG A 12 8.56 1.93 1.81
N GLU A 13 7.26 2.03 1.53
CA GLU A 13 6.21 1.96 2.56
C GLU A 13 6.22 0.61 3.27
N TYR A 14 6.27 -0.49 2.51
CA TYR A 14 6.27 -1.84 3.06
C TYR A 14 7.58 -2.22 3.76
N ASP A 15 8.73 -1.77 3.25
CA ASP A 15 10.02 -2.03 3.90
C ASP A 15 10.12 -1.28 5.22
N LEU A 16 9.65 -0.03 5.27
CA LEU A 16 9.60 0.74 6.50
C LEU A 16 8.61 0.11 7.49
N TYR A 17 7.41 -0.26 7.04
CA TYR A 17 6.40 -0.94 7.88
C TYR A 17 6.93 -2.26 8.44
N ALA A 18 7.63 -3.06 7.63
CA ALA A 18 8.23 -4.30 8.09
C ALA A 18 9.32 -4.04 9.14
N LYS A 19 10.13 -2.99 8.97
CA LYS A 19 11.21 -2.63 9.88
C LYS A 19 10.71 -2.08 11.21
N THR A 20 9.64 -1.29 11.20
CA THR A 20 9.24 -0.49 12.38
C THR A 20 7.90 -0.88 13.00
N ILE A 21 7.06 -1.67 12.32
CA ILE A 21 5.71 -2.02 12.79
C ILE A 21 5.53 -3.54 12.85
N ASN A 22 5.43 -4.21 11.71
CA ASN A 22 5.15 -5.65 11.70
C ASN A 22 5.66 -6.33 10.41
N PRO A 23 6.77 -7.08 10.47
CA PRO A 23 7.30 -7.79 9.31
C PRO A 23 6.47 -9.02 8.91
N GLN A 24 5.67 -9.61 9.81
CA GLN A 24 4.80 -10.75 9.48
C GLN A 24 3.67 -10.32 8.55
N PHE A 25 3.06 -9.17 8.83
CA PHE A 25 1.97 -8.65 8.01
C PHE A 25 2.42 -8.37 6.57
N VAL A 26 3.59 -7.76 6.40
CA VAL A 26 4.18 -7.51 5.08
C VAL A 26 4.50 -8.81 4.34
N ARG A 27 4.97 -9.84 5.05
CA ARG A 27 5.15 -11.17 4.45
C ARG A 27 3.83 -11.72 3.89
N VAL A 28 2.75 -11.66 4.64
CA VAL A 28 1.44 -12.13 4.17
C VAL A 28 1.03 -11.38 2.90
N LEU A 29 1.09 -10.04 2.91
CA LEU A 29 0.73 -9.23 1.74
C LEU A 29 1.57 -9.57 0.50
N ARG A 30 2.89 -9.76 0.66
CA ARG A 30 3.77 -10.20 -0.44
C ARG A 30 3.38 -11.57 -0.97
N THR A 31 3.09 -12.53 -0.08
CA THR A 31 2.70 -13.89 -0.47
C THR A 31 1.43 -13.90 -1.33
N ILE A 32 0.45 -13.06 -1.01
CA ILE A 32 -0.80 -12.96 -1.78
C ILE A 32 -0.73 -11.91 -2.92
N GLY A 33 0.42 -11.28 -3.13
CA GLY A 33 0.62 -10.25 -4.15
C GLY A 33 -0.23 -8.98 -3.94
N PHE A 34 -0.46 -8.59 -2.69
CA PHE A 34 -1.21 -7.39 -2.29
C PHE A 34 -0.31 -6.29 -1.70
N ASP A 35 1.01 -6.44 -1.76
CA ASP A 35 2.02 -5.44 -1.38
C ASP A 35 2.16 -4.34 -2.45
N ARG A 36 1.06 -3.65 -2.73
CA ARG A 36 0.95 -2.68 -3.82
C ARG A 36 0.99 -1.26 -3.26
N ARG A 37 1.57 -0.34 -4.04
CA ARG A 37 1.46 1.08 -3.73
C ARG A 37 0.08 1.60 -4.14
N TRP A 38 -0.82 1.69 -3.20
CA TRP A 38 -2.15 2.27 -3.39
C TRP A 38 -2.06 3.79 -3.47
N VAL A 39 -2.67 4.39 -4.50
CA VAL A 39 -2.59 5.84 -4.76
C VAL A 39 -3.94 6.53 -4.71
N ARG A 40 -5.04 5.78 -4.85
CA ARG A 40 -6.40 6.31 -4.78
C ARG A 40 -7.35 5.24 -4.24
N ALA A 41 -8.35 5.69 -3.50
CA ALA A 41 -9.54 4.92 -3.15
C ALA A 41 -10.77 5.77 -3.49
N GLN A 42 -11.76 5.18 -4.18
CA GLN A 42 -13.01 5.86 -4.50
C GLN A 42 -14.18 4.87 -4.58
N GLY A 43 -15.20 5.07 -3.74
CA GLY A 43 -16.30 4.12 -3.60
C GLY A 43 -15.76 2.75 -3.21
N ALA A 44 -16.23 1.70 -3.87
CA ALA A 44 -15.76 0.33 -3.66
C ALA A 44 -14.48 -0.02 -4.45
N TYR A 45 -13.67 0.96 -4.88
CA TYR A 45 -12.49 0.69 -5.71
C TYR A 45 -11.21 1.27 -5.13
N LEU A 46 -10.14 0.46 -5.19
CA LEU A 46 -8.76 0.87 -4.93
C LEU A 46 -7.97 0.93 -6.23
N GLU A 47 -7.10 1.92 -6.37
CA GLU A 47 -6.21 2.07 -7.53
C GLU A 47 -4.76 2.05 -7.08
N ASP A 48 -3.94 1.22 -7.73
CA ASP A 48 -2.51 1.18 -7.50
C ASP A 48 -1.73 2.16 -8.39
N ALA A 49 -0.45 2.34 -8.09
CA ALA A 49 0.43 3.26 -8.81
C ALA A 49 0.64 2.88 -10.29
N ALA A 50 0.28 1.67 -10.71
CA ALA A 50 0.29 1.25 -12.12
C ALA A 50 -1.06 1.51 -12.81
N GLY A 51 -2.01 2.15 -12.15
CA GLY A 51 -3.34 2.47 -12.67
C GLY A 51 -4.31 1.28 -12.66
N ARG A 52 -3.96 0.16 -12.02
CA ARG A 52 -4.85 -1.00 -11.93
C ARG A 52 -5.91 -0.74 -10.86
N ARG A 53 -7.17 -1.04 -11.21
CA ARG A 53 -8.34 -0.84 -10.35
C ARG A 53 -8.79 -2.19 -9.79
N PHE A 54 -9.04 -2.22 -8.48
CA PHE A 54 -9.45 -3.40 -7.74
C PHE A 54 -10.76 -3.11 -7.03
N LEU A 55 -11.72 -4.04 -7.10
CA LEU A 55 -12.90 -3.99 -6.26
C LEU A 55 -12.46 -4.27 -4.81
N ASP A 56 -12.76 -3.36 -3.90
CA ASP A 56 -12.49 -3.51 -2.48
C ASP A 56 -13.55 -4.40 -1.85
N MET A 57 -13.18 -5.67 -1.67
CA MET A 57 -14.00 -6.64 -0.94
C MET A 57 -13.53 -6.82 0.51
N LEU A 58 -12.50 -6.09 0.93
CA LEU A 58 -12.03 -6.09 2.32
C LEU A 58 -12.76 -5.02 3.13
N GLY A 59 -13.05 -3.87 2.52
CA GLY A 59 -13.81 -2.78 3.13
C GLY A 59 -13.17 -2.23 4.41
N GLY A 60 -11.86 -2.45 4.63
CA GLY A 60 -11.22 -2.08 5.89
C GLY A 60 -11.68 -2.89 7.10
N PHE A 61 -12.11 -4.16 6.90
CA PHE A 61 -12.61 -5.10 7.91
C PHE A 61 -14.07 -4.89 8.37
N GLY A 62 -14.85 -4.07 7.67
CA GLY A 62 -16.29 -3.89 7.92
C GLY A 62 -16.73 -2.44 7.86
#